data_AF-A0AAD5HCX8-F1
#
_entry.id   AF-A0AAD5HCX8-F1
#
_cell.length_a   1.000
_cell.length_b   1.000
_cell.length_c   1.000
_cell.angle_alpha   90.00
_cell.angle_beta   90.00
_cell.angle_gamma   90.00
#
_symmetry.space_group_name_H-M   'P 1'
#
loop_
_entity.id
_entity.type
_entity.pdbx_description
1 polymer ?
#
loop_
_entity_poly.entity_id
_entity_poly.type
_entity_poly.pdbx_seq_one_letter_code
_entity_poly.pdbx_strand_id
1 'polypeptide(L)'
;MWDRTVCLISYYLLTPWLPSKIVDTLLQIASNGSSQLTFFISENLYALVQKYPSYALSVRFKLVQAQLLPDLALRLTITHIHDEVNFLNGELAGLPSWILSQSTNIAPLITTMKNKLFELAKEQTTKESPTQLEMAKIMRAIIGLLGFFGIKATEEQYKVCFDVIRNSNTERTMELSLCFILICAEQVLRLPLRERNGLLKHVLESTVTEMPALIAVEFAANQILQVEEMVREKLKMGIMIPKLYLFEMQKLFKTLEVDIYAKFRQTQEE
;
A
#
# COMPACT_ATOMS: atom_id res chain seq x y z
N MET A 1 8.26 -38.04 -19.33
CA MET A 1 8.40 -37.85 -17.87
C MET A 1 7.44 -36.78 -17.34
N TRP A 2 7.18 -35.69 -18.10
CA TRP A 2 6.20 -34.65 -17.79
C TRP A 2 4.75 -35.12 -17.62
N ASP A 3 4.29 -36.05 -18.47
CA ASP A 3 2.89 -36.53 -18.43
C ASP A 3 2.48 -37.15 -17.10
N ARG A 4 3.38 -37.91 -16.43
CA ARG A 4 3.01 -38.58 -15.18
C ARG A 4 2.88 -37.60 -14.01
N THR A 5 3.76 -36.61 -13.92
CA THR A 5 3.69 -35.58 -12.87
C THR A 5 2.48 -34.68 -13.09
N VAL A 6 2.22 -34.26 -14.33
CA VAL A 6 1.04 -33.46 -14.69
C VAL A 6 -0.26 -34.23 -14.42
N CYS A 7 -0.36 -35.50 -14.82
CA CYS A 7 -1.53 -36.34 -14.53
C CYS A 7 -1.74 -36.58 -13.03
N LEU A 8 -0.67 -36.79 -12.25
CA LEU A 8 -0.79 -36.96 -10.80
C LEU A 8 -1.27 -35.66 -10.13
N ILE A 9 -0.72 -34.51 -10.53
CA ILE A 9 -1.14 -33.20 -10.02
C ILE A 9 -2.62 -32.97 -10.34
N SER A 10 -3.05 -33.18 -11.58
CA SER A 10 -4.46 -33.04 -11.96
C SER A 10 -5.37 -34.03 -11.23
N TYR A 11 -4.93 -35.27 -10.99
CA TYR A 11 -5.70 -36.28 -10.24
C TYR A 11 -5.90 -35.88 -8.77
N TYR A 12 -4.83 -35.43 -8.09
CA TYR A 12 -4.90 -34.99 -6.70
C TYR A 12 -5.76 -33.71 -6.53
N LEU A 13 -5.73 -32.80 -7.51
CA LEU A 13 -6.51 -31.56 -7.49
C LEU A 13 -8.00 -31.76 -7.84
N LEU A 14 -8.41 -32.94 -8.27
CA LEU A 14 -9.82 -33.27 -8.49
C LEU A 14 -10.55 -33.76 -7.24
N THR A 15 -9.81 -34.07 -6.16
CA THR A 15 -10.39 -34.55 -4.90
C THR A 15 -10.92 -33.42 -4.02
N PRO A 16 -12.06 -33.62 -3.31
CA PRO A 16 -12.72 -32.56 -2.54
C PRO A 16 -11.97 -32.13 -1.27
N TRP A 17 -11.03 -32.94 -0.82
CA TRP A 17 -10.11 -32.63 0.27
C TRP A 17 -8.82 -32.13 -0.38
N LEU A 18 -8.36 -30.94 -0.01
CA LEU A 18 -7.00 -30.51 -0.33
C LEU A 18 -6.10 -30.80 0.87
N PRO A 19 -5.40 -31.95 0.92
CA PRO A 19 -4.32 -32.14 1.86
C PRO A 19 -3.36 -30.96 1.79
N SER A 20 -3.16 -30.28 2.92
CA SER A 20 -2.14 -29.24 3.12
C SER A 20 -0.78 -29.65 2.51
N LYS A 21 -0.44 -30.94 2.64
CA LYS A 21 0.75 -31.58 2.06
C LYS A 21 0.85 -31.52 0.54
N ILE A 22 -0.27 -31.56 -0.21
CA ILE A 22 -0.27 -31.45 -1.67
C ILE A 22 0.15 -30.04 -2.07
N VAL A 23 -0.42 -29.00 -1.44
CA VAL A 23 -0.01 -27.62 -1.70
C VAL A 23 1.47 -27.45 -1.38
N ASP A 24 1.94 -27.96 -0.24
CA ASP A 24 3.35 -27.88 0.14
C ASP A 24 4.27 -28.57 -0.89
N THR A 25 3.87 -29.74 -1.37
CA THR A 25 4.62 -30.48 -2.39
C THR A 25 4.66 -29.71 -3.71
N LEU A 26 3.52 -29.15 -4.14
CA LEU A 26 3.45 -28.34 -5.35
C LEU A 26 4.33 -27.09 -5.25
N LEU A 27 4.38 -26.44 -4.08
CA LEU A 27 5.23 -25.28 -3.85
C LEU A 27 6.72 -25.64 -3.86
N GLN A 28 7.11 -26.79 -3.28
CA GLN A 28 8.48 -27.31 -3.37
C GLN A 28 8.91 -27.64 -4.79
N ILE A 29 7.97 -28.11 -5.62
CA ILE A 29 8.23 -28.35 -7.05
C ILE A 29 8.35 -27.01 -7.78
N ALA A 30 7.49 -26.03 -7.48
CA ALA A 30 7.50 -24.71 -8.11
C ALA A 30 8.79 -23.92 -7.79
N SER A 31 9.36 -24.07 -6.60
CA SER A 31 10.59 -23.36 -6.21
C SER A 31 11.84 -23.83 -6.97
N ASN A 32 11.87 -25.09 -7.39
CA ASN A 32 12.98 -25.70 -8.13
C ASN A 32 12.66 -25.95 -9.61
N GLY A 33 11.46 -25.55 -10.05
CA GLY A 33 10.89 -25.86 -11.35
C GLY A 33 11.28 -24.87 -12.45
N SER A 34 11.02 -25.24 -13.70
CA SER A 34 11.08 -24.30 -14.82
C SER A 34 9.89 -23.34 -14.78
N SER A 35 10.00 -22.17 -15.43
CA SER A 35 8.91 -21.19 -15.49
C SER A 35 7.60 -21.77 -16.04
N GLN A 36 7.68 -22.74 -16.95
CA GLN A 36 6.52 -23.45 -17.49
C GLN A 36 5.83 -24.33 -16.43
N LEU A 37 6.62 -25.02 -15.59
CA LEU A 37 6.08 -25.84 -14.49
C LEU A 37 5.45 -24.95 -13.42
N THR A 38 6.10 -23.85 -13.09
CA THR A 38 5.61 -22.86 -12.13
C THR A 38 4.28 -22.24 -12.60
N PHE A 39 4.18 -21.89 -13.88
CA PHE A 39 2.92 -21.44 -14.49
C PHE A 39 1.83 -22.51 -14.43
N PHE A 40 2.16 -23.75 -14.81
CA PHE A 40 1.22 -24.87 -14.75
C PHE A 40 0.69 -25.10 -13.33
N ILE A 41 1.56 -25.06 -12.32
CA ILE A 41 1.18 -25.19 -10.90
C ILE A 41 0.28 -24.03 -10.48
N SER A 42 0.60 -22.79 -10.88
CA SER A 42 -0.21 -21.61 -10.59
C SER A 42 -1.65 -21.76 -11.09
N GLU A 43 -1.83 -22.10 -12.37
CA GLU A 43 -3.16 -22.26 -12.98
C GLU A 43 -3.95 -23.42 -12.38
N ASN A 44 -3.27 -24.52 -12.04
CA ASN A 44 -3.91 -25.68 -11.41
C ASN A 44 -4.34 -25.41 -9.96
N LEU A 45 -3.52 -24.72 -9.18
CA LEU A 45 -3.89 -24.27 -7.84
C LEU A 45 -5.06 -23.28 -7.89
N TYR A 46 -5.07 -22.37 -8.87
CA TYR A 46 -6.18 -21.46 -9.07
C TYR A 46 -7.47 -22.20 -9.44
N ALA A 47 -7.43 -23.12 -10.42
CA ALA A 47 -8.59 -23.92 -10.83
C ALA A 47 -9.16 -24.76 -9.67
N LEU A 48 -8.30 -25.29 -8.80
CA LEU A 48 -8.72 -25.97 -7.57
C LEU A 48 -9.51 -25.01 -6.66
N VAL A 49 -8.98 -23.82 -6.39
CA VAL A 49 -9.67 -22.85 -5.52
C VAL A 49 -10.97 -22.36 -6.15
N GLN A 50 -11.04 -22.22 -7.47
CA GLN A 50 -12.29 -21.92 -8.16
C GLN A 50 -13.36 -23.00 -7.92
N LYS A 51 -12.96 -24.27 -7.89
CA LYS A 51 -13.86 -25.40 -7.58
C LYS A 51 -14.21 -25.46 -6.09
N TYR A 52 -13.29 -25.09 -5.21
CA TYR A 52 -13.43 -25.15 -3.76
C TYR A 52 -12.93 -23.86 -3.08
N PRO A 53 -13.74 -22.78 -3.07
CA PRO A 53 -13.30 -21.47 -2.58
C PRO A 53 -12.90 -21.42 -1.11
N SER A 54 -13.36 -22.39 -0.29
CA SER A 54 -12.98 -22.50 1.13
C SER A 54 -11.48 -22.68 1.35
N TYR A 55 -10.72 -23.11 0.34
CA TYR A 55 -9.27 -23.25 0.43
C TYR A 55 -8.50 -21.96 0.10
N ALA A 56 -9.14 -20.91 -0.43
CA ALA A 56 -8.46 -19.71 -0.93
C ALA A 56 -7.50 -19.09 0.10
N LEU A 57 -7.98 -18.90 1.34
CA LEU A 57 -7.18 -18.30 2.41
C LEU A 57 -5.99 -19.18 2.80
N SER A 58 -6.20 -20.49 2.94
CA SER A 58 -5.14 -21.45 3.30
C SER A 58 -4.08 -21.54 2.20
N VAL A 59 -4.49 -21.55 0.93
CA VAL A 59 -3.56 -21.59 -0.20
C VAL A 59 -2.77 -20.29 -0.23
N ARG A 60 -3.42 -19.12 -0.15
CA ARG A 60 -2.73 -17.83 -0.10
C ARG A 60 -1.72 -17.76 1.04
N PHE A 61 -2.08 -18.21 2.24
CA PHE A 61 -1.18 -18.20 3.38
C PHE A 61 0.11 -18.99 3.10
N LYS A 62 0.00 -20.17 2.48
CA LYS A 62 1.17 -20.98 2.09
C LYS A 62 2.02 -20.30 1.00
N LEU A 63 1.38 -19.66 0.01
CA LEU A 63 2.07 -18.91 -1.04
C LEU A 63 2.91 -17.76 -0.45
N VAL A 64 2.31 -16.99 0.46
CA VAL A 64 2.97 -15.89 1.18
C VAL A 64 4.10 -16.40 2.05
N GLN A 65 3.85 -17.45 2.85
CA GLN A 65 4.86 -18.04 3.74
C GLN A 65 6.07 -18.57 2.95
N ALA A 66 5.82 -19.18 1.80
CA ALA A 66 6.88 -19.69 0.92
C ALA A 66 7.51 -18.61 0.03
N GLN A 67 6.92 -17.41 -0.04
CA GLN A 67 7.28 -16.35 -0.99
C GLN A 67 7.34 -16.85 -2.43
N LEU A 68 6.30 -17.58 -2.86
CA LEU A 68 6.17 -18.13 -4.21
C LEU A 68 4.86 -17.70 -4.85
N LEU A 69 4.87 -17.56 -6.18
CA LEU A 69 3.69 -17.26 -6.99
C LEU A 69 2.90 -16.04 -6.46
N PRO A 70 3.54 -14.85 -6.35
CA PRO A 70 2.86 -13.64 -5.89
C PRO A 70 1.67 -13.27 -6.77
N ASP A 71 1.70 -13.54 -8.07
CA ASP A 71 0.58 -13.36 -8.99
C ASP A 71 -0.65 -14.17 -8.56
N LEU A 72 -0.46 -15.42 -8.14
CA LEU A 72 -1.55 -16.26 -7.64
C LEU A 72 -2.08 -15.73 -6.31
N ALA A 73 -1.20 -15.34 -5.38
CA ALA A 73 -1.62 -14.78 -4.09
C ALA A 73 -2.48 -13.50 -4.28
N LEU A 74 -2.09 -12.64 -5.22
CA LEU A 74 -2.87 -11.46 -5.62
C LEU A 74 -4.19 -11.84 -6.26
N ARG A 75 -4.18 -12.76 -7.23
CA ARG A 75 -5.38 -13.22 -7.93
C ARG A 75 -6.39 -13.80 -6.94
N LEU A 76 -5.96 -14.64 -6.01
CA LEU A 76 -6.81 -15.21 -4.95
C LEU A 76 -7.39 -14.13 -4.04
N THR A 77 -6.58 -13.14 -3.67
CA THR A 77 -7.03 -12.00 -2.85
C THR A 77 -8.16 -11.24 -3.55
N ILE A 78 -7.98 -10.90 -4.83
CA ILE A 78 -8.94 -10.11 -5.62
C ILE A 78 -10.23 -10.90 -5.91
N THR A 79 -10.13 -12.20 -6.17
CA THR A 79 -11.26 -13.00 -6.69
C THR A 79 -12.06 -13.74 -5.64
N HIS A 80 -11.45 -14.10 -4.51
CA HIS A 80 -12.08 -14.99 -3.52
C HIS A 80 -12.06 -14.47 -2.09
N ILE A 81 -11.02 -13.72 -1.68
CA ILE A 81 -10.82 -13.36 -0.27
C ILE A 81 -11.29 -11.92 0.04
N HIS A 82 -11.06 -10.99 -0.87
CA HIS A 82 -11.52 -9.59 -0.79
C HIS A 82 -11.03 -8.81 0.44
N ASP A 83 -9.79 -9.06 0.89
CA ASP A 83 -9.11 -8.35 1.97
C ASP A 83 -7.86 -7.61 1.48
N GLU A 84 -7.94 -6.99 0.29
CA GLU A 84 -6.84 -6.31 -0.40
C GLU A 84 -6.08 -5.32 0.51
N VAL A 85 -6.82 -4.56 1.33
CA VAL A 85 -6.27 -3.60 2.28
C VAL A 85 -5.37 -4.28 3.31
N ASN A 86 -5.83 -5.39 3.91
CA ASN A 86 -5.08 -6.09 4.94
C ASN A 86 -3.90 -6.84 4.35
N PHE A 87 -4.12 -7.50 3.20
CA PHE A 87 -3.08 -8.19 2.45
C PHE A 87 -1.93 -7.24 2.11
N LEU A 88 -2.20 -6.13 1.42
CA LEU A 88 -1.18 -5.17 1.03
C LEU A 88 -0.48 -4.56 2.25
N ASN A 89 -1.22 -4.23 3.31
CA ASN A 89 -0.59 -3.67 4.50
C ASN A 89 0.37 -4.65 5.19
N GLY A 90 0.04 -5.95 5.19
CA GLY A 90 0.90 -7.02 5.69
C GLY A 90 2.17 -7.17 4.85
N GLU A 91 2.02 -7.24 3.53
CA GLU A 91 3.17 -7.37 2.61
C GLU A 91 4.08 -6.14 2.64
N LEU A 92 3.52 -4.93 2.72
CA LEU A 92 4.27 -3.68 2.83
C LEU A 92 5.04 -3.55 4.16
N ALA A 93 4.58 -4.22 5.22
CA ALA A 93 5.31 -4.27 6.50
C ALA A 93 6.37 -5.39 6.54
N GLY A 94 6.25 -6.39 5.67
CA GLY A 94 7.16 -7.53 5.55
C GLY A 94 8.18 -7.35 4.42
N LEU A 95 8.12 -8.23 3.41
CA LEU A 95 9.03 -8.24 2.26
C LEU A 95 8.30 -7.86 0.96
N PRO A 96 7.99 -6.57 0.73
CA PRO A 96 7.18 -6.16 -0.42
C PRO A 96 7.88 -6.37 -1.77
N SER A 97 9.21 -6.52 -1.79
CA SER A 97 9.98 -6.86 -2.99
C SER A 97 9.61 -8.23 -3.57
N TRP A 98 9.04 -9.14 -2.76
CA TRP A 98 8.54 -10.43 -3.23
C TRP A 98 7.44 -10.26 -4.28
N ILE A 99 6.50 -9.34 -4.08
CA ILE A 99 5.44 -9.05 -5.06
C ILE A 99 6.05 -8.57 -6.38
N LEU A 100 7.19 -7.88 -6.36
CA LEU A 100 7.86 -7.39 -7.57
C LEU A 100 8.73 -8.46 -8.26
N SER A 101 9.01 -9.58 -7.60
CA SER A 101 10.00 -10.56 -8.06
C SER A 101 9.55 -11.39 -9.28
N GLN A 102 8.25 -11.43 -9.61
CA GLN A 102 7.72 -12.21 -10.74
C GLN A 102 6.92 -11.32 -11.71
N SER A 103 7.58 -10.76 -12.72
CA SER A 103 7.10 -9.56 -13.42
C SER A 103 6.04 -9.75 -14.51
N THR A 104 5.80 -10.97 -15.01
CA THR A 104 5.08 -11.11 -16.29
C THR A 104 3.56 -10.87 -16.22
N ASN A 105 2.90 -11.10 -15.07
CA ASN A 105 1.42 -11.00 -14.96
C ASN A 105 0.90 -10.16 -13.78
N ILE A 106 1.78 -9.46 -13.06
CA ILE A 106 1.41 -8.78 -11.81
C ILE A 106 0.81 -7.39 -12.03
N ALA A 107 1.22 -6.67 -13.09
CA ALA A 107 0.78 -5.30 -13.33
C ALA A 107 -0.75 -5.13 -13.46
N PRO A 108 -1.49 -6.02 -14.17
CA PRO A 108 -2.96 -5.95 -14.20
C PRO A 108 -3.58 -6.15 -12.82
N LEU A 109 -3.10 -7.13 -12.05
CA LEU A 109 -3.62 -7.45 -10.71
C LEU A 109 -3.41 -6.30 -9.74
N ILE A 110 -2.23 -5.70 -9.78
CA ILE A 110 -1.88 -4.50 -9.02
C ILE A 110 -2.77 -3.31 -9.41
N THR A 111 -3.07 -3.16 -10.70
CA THR A 111 -4.00 -2.12 -11.18
C THR A 111 -5.43 -2.35 -10.66
N THR A 112 -5.89 -3.59 -10.64
CA THR A 112 -7.19 -3.96 -10.06
C THR A 112 -7.24 -3.66 -8.56
N MET A 113 -6.21 -4.04 -7.80
CA MET A 113 -6.12 -3.70 -6.37
C MET A 113 -6.11 -2.19 -6.16
N LYS A 114 -5.34 -1.44 -6.96
CA LYS A 114 -5.31 0.03 -6.89
C LYS A 114 -6.71 0.60 -7.04
N ASN A 115 -7.42 0.22 -8.08
CA ASN A 115 -8.77 0.73 -8.34
C ASN A 115 -9.71 0.38 -7.18
N LYS A 116 -9.64 -0.85 -6.66
CA LYS A 116 -10.43 -1.27 -5.50
C LYS A 116 -10.13 -0.46 -4.24
N LEU A 117 -8.86 -0.16 -3.95
CA LEU A 117 -8.50 0.68 -2.80
C LEU A 117 -9.06 2.10 -2.93
N PHE A 118 -9.02 2.69 -4.12
CA PHE A 118 -9.59 4.03 -4.35
C PHE A 118 -11.12 4.04 -4.27
N GLU A 119 -11.79 2.98 -4.73
CA GLU A 119 -13.23 2.79 -4.52
C GLU A 119 -13.55 2.72 -3.02
N LEU A 120 -12.81 1.90 -2.26
CA LEU A 120 -12.98 1.80 -0.80
C LEU A 120 -12.72 3.12 -0.08
N ALA A 121 -11.69 3.88 -0.50
CA ALA A 121 -11.41 5.20 0.05
C ALA A 121 -12.58 6.16 -0.21
N LYS A 122 -13.09 6.18 -1.45
CA LYS A 122 -14.23 7.00 -1.84
C LYS A 122 -15.48 6.64 -1.04
N GLU A 123 -15.81 5.35 -0.94
CA GLU A 123 -16.92 4.86 -0.13
C GLU A 123 -16.80 5.32 1.32
N GLN A 124 -15.62 5.19 1.93
CA GLN A 124 -15.38 5.63 3.30
C GLN A 124 -15.54 7.15 3.47
N THR A 125 -15.14 7.96 2.49
CA THR A 125 -15.34 9.43 2.57
C THR A 125 -16.80 9.86 2.45
N THR A 126 -17.63 9.06 1.77
CA THR A 126 -19.06 9.37 1.56
C THR A 126 -20.00 8.77 2.61
N LYS A 127 -19.49 7.90 3.49
CA LYS A 127 -20.29 7.30 4.57
C LYS A 127 -20.70 8.37 5.59
N GLU A 128 -21.91 8.25 6.12
CA GLU A 128 -22.41 9.12 7.19
C GLU A 128 -21.53 9.05 8.46
N SER A 129 -20.97 7.87 8.75
CA SER A 129 -20.07 7.62 9.88
C SER A 129 -18.76 6.96 9.39
N PRO A 130 -17.81 7.74 8.87
CA PRO A 130 -16.54 7.21 8.38
C PRO A 130 -15.71 6.61 9.51
N THR A 131 -15.21 5.39 9.33
CA THR A 131 -14.34 4.75 10.32
C THR A 131 -12.89 5.18 10.09
N GLN A 132 -12.35 6.03 10.98
CA GLN A 132 -10.99 6.56 10.85
C GLN A 132 -9.91 5.47 10.83
N LEU A 133 -10.11 4.35 11.55
CA LEU A 133 -9.20 3.21 11.51
C LEU A 133 -9.15 2.56 10.12
N GLU A 134 -10.31 2.31 9.50
CA GLU A 134 -10.37 1.74 8.15
C GLU A 134 -9.80 2.71 7.12
N MET A 135 -10.09 4.00 7.27
CA MET A 135 -9.51 5.05 6.44
C MET A 135 -7.97 5.05 6.54
N ALA A 136 -7.41 4.94 7.74
CA ALA A 136 -5.97 4.85 7.95
C ALA A 136 -5.36 3.62 7.26
N LYS A 137 -6.01 2.45 7.36
CA LYS A 137 -5.53 1.22 6.69
C LYS A 137 -5.55 1.37 5.17
N ILE A 138 -6.64 1.89 4.61
CA ILE A 138 -6.77 2.14 3.17
C ILE A 138 -5.71 3.14 2.71
N MET A 139 -5.57 4.26 3.43
CA MET A 139 -4.61 5.31 3.10
C MET A 139 -3.18 4.80 3.11
N ARG A 140 -2.81 4.00 4.13
CA ARG A 140 -1.49 3.36 4.18
C ARG A 140 -1.25 2.43 2.98
N ALA A 141 -2.25 1.63 2.59
CA ALA A 141 -2.13 0.73 1.44
C ALA A 141 -1.98 1.52 0.12
N ILE A 142 -2.73 2.61 -0.06
CA ILE A 142 -2.60 3.51 -1.21
C ILE A 142 -1.20 4.13 -1.25
N ILE A 143 -0.70 4.67 -0.13
CA ILE A 143 0.66 5.23 -0.04
C ILE A 143 1.69 4.18 -0.46
N GLY A 144 1.54 2.92 -0.02
CA GLY A 144 2.42 1.84 -0.44
C GLY A 144 2.36 1.57 -1.95
N LEU A 145 1.16 1.51 -2.55
CA LEU A 145 1.01 1.35 -4.00
C LEU A 145 1.67 2.47 -4.80
N LEU A 146 1.48 3.72 -4.39
CA LEU A 146 2.03 4.86 -5.13
C LEU A 146 3.54 5.02 -4.88
N GLY A 147 3.96 4.92 -3.61
CA GLY A 147 5.34 5.19 -3.20
C GLY A 147 6.29 4.00 -3.37
N PHE A 148 5.88 2.80 -2.98
CA PHE A 148 6.75 1.61 -3.08
C PHE A 148 6.68 0.99 -4.48
N PHE A 149 5.47 0.73 -4.99
CA PHE A 149 5.30 0.10 -6.29
C PHE A 149 5.41 1.08 -7.48
N GLY A 150 5.47 2.38 -7.22
CA GLY A 150 5.63 3.41 -8.27
C GLY A 150 4.45 3.52 -9.22
N ILE A 151 3.27 3.04 -8.82
CA ILE A 151 2.08 3.04 -9.67
C ILE A 151 1.51 4.44 -9.71
N LYS A 152 1.16 4.92 -10.90
CA LYS A 152 0.53 6.24 -11.06
C LYS A 152 -0.97 6.17 -10.77
N ALA A 153 -1.46 7.11 -9.97
CA ALA A 153 -2.88 7.39 -9.81
C ALA A 153 -3.36 8.40 -10.87
N THR A 154 -4.66 8.37 -11.18
CA THR A 154 -5.33 9.38 -12.00
C THR A 154 -5.62 10.64 -11.19
N GLU A 155 -5.95 11.76 -11.84
CA GLU A 155 -6.35 12.99 -11.14
C GLU A 155 -7.58 12.77 -10.24
N GLU A 156 -8.54 11.98 -10.68
CA GLU A 156 -9.72 11.61 -9.87
C GLU A 156 -9.33 10.82 -8.62
N GLN A 157 -8.39 9.89 -8.76
CA GLN A 157 -7.86 9.11 -7.63
C GLN A 157 -7.13 10.02 -6.63
N TYR A 158 -6.34 10.99 -7.10
CA TYR A 158 -5.74 11.99 -6.20
C TYR A 158 -6.78 12.85 -5.49
N LYS A 159 -7.87 13.25 -6.17
CA LYS A 159 -8.97 13.98 -5.54
C LYS A 159 -9.60 13.21 -4.38
N VAL A 160 -9.83 11.90 -4.55
CA VAL A 160 -10.29 11.03 -3.45
C VAL A 160 -9.35 11.10 -2.25
N CYS A 161 -8.03 10.99 -2.47
CA CYS A 161 -7.06 11.14 -1.37
C CYS A 161 -7.10 12.54 -0.73
N PHE A 162 -7.26 13.61 -1.51
CA PHE A 162 -7.40 14.95 -0.95
C PHE A 162 -8.66 15.10 -0.09
N ASP A 163 -9.76 14.44 -0.46
CA ASP A 163 -10.97 14.41 0.36
C ASP A 163 -10.76 13.59 1.64
N VAL A 164 -10.02 12.48 1.59
CA VAL A 164 -9.59 11.75 2.79
C VAL A 164 -8.77 12.64 3.73
N ILE A 165 -7.82 13.41 3.20
CA ILE A 165 -6.98 14.32 4.00
C ILE A 165 -7.84 15.40 4.67
N ARG A 166 -8.77 16.02 3.94
CA ARG A 166 -9.68 17.04 4.48
C ARG A 166 -10.57 16.51 5.62
N ASN A 167 -10.91 15.22 5.57
CA ASN A 167 -11.73 14.55 6.58
C ASN A 167 -10.91 13.85 7.68
N SER A 168 -9.58 13.95 7.65
CA SER A 168 -8.71 13.34 8.64
C SER A 168 -8.70 14.18 9.92
N ASN A 169 -8.93 13.51 11.07
CA ASN A 169 -9.04 14.16 12.37
C ASN A 169 -8.41 13.35 13.52
N THR A 170 -7.74 12.24 13.22
CA THR A 170 -6.99 11.44 14.20
C THR A 170 -5.51 11.60 13.96
N GLU A 171 -4.69 11.42 15.00
CA GLU A 171 -3.23 11.41 14.89
C GLU A 171 -2.77 10.53 13.71
N ARG A 172 -3.23 9.27 13.68
CA ARG A 172 -2.82 8.32 12.65
C ARG A 172 -3.22 8.74 11.22
N THR A 173 -4.44 9.25 11.02
CA THR A 173 -4.88 9.68 9.68
C THR A 173 -4.19 10.96 9.23
N MET A 174 -3.86 11.87 10.16
CA MET A 174 -3.10 13.08 9.84
C MET A 174 -1.65 12.80 9.49
N GLU A 175 -0.99 11.89 10.22
CA GLU A 175 0.39 11.46 9.90
C GLU A 175 0.47 10.79 8.53
N LEU A 176 -0.49 9.90 8.21
CA LEU A 176 -0.57 9.27 6.89
C LEU A 176 -0.87 10.30 5.80
N SER A 177 -1.72 11.29 6.08
CA SER A 177 -2.00 12.40 5.18
C SER A 177 -0.75 13.21 4.85
N LEU A 178 0.05 13.53 5.86
CA LEU A 178 1.33 14.22 5.70
C LEU A 178 2.33 13.37 4.89
N CYS A 179 2.45 12.08 5.20
CA CYS A 179 3.28 11.15 4.44
C CYS A 179 2.87 11.11 2.96
N PHE A 180 1.56 11.03 2.68
CA PHE A 180 1.04 11.07 1.32
C PHE A 180 1.39 12.36 0.60
N ILE A 181 1.21 13.51 1.25
CA ILE A 181 1.55 14.82 0.68
C ILE A 181 3.03 14.89 0.28
N LEU A 182 3.92 14.34 1.10
CA LEU A 182 5.36 14.35 0.85
C LEU A 182 5.75 13.37 -0.27
N ILE A 183 5.16 12.16 -0.28
CA ILE A 183 5.41 11.14 -1.31
C ILE A 183 4.86 11.58 -2.67
N CYS A 184 3.66 12.14 -2.69
CA CYS A 184 2.95 12.61 -3.88
C CYS A 184 3.09 14.12 -4.10
N ALA A 185 4.18 14.73 -3.62
CA ALA A 185 4.40 16.17 -3.62
C ALA A 185 4.24 16.80 -5.01
N GLU A 186 4.70 16.12 -6.07
CA GLU A 186 4.49 16.57 -7.47
C GLU A 186 3.03 16.93 -7.76
N GLN A 187 2.10 16.09 -7.33
CA GLN A 187 0.68 16.25 -7.63
C GLN A 187 0.03 17.29 -6.74
N VAL A 188 0.45 17.38 -5.48
CA VAL A 188 0.02 18.44 -4.56
C VAL A 188 0.48 19.81 -5.07
N LEU A 189 1.70 19.91 -5.60
CA LEU A 189 2.26 21.15 -6.14
C LEU A 189 1.52 21.65 -7.39
N ARG A 190 0.91 20.73 -8.16
CA ARG A 190 0.09 21.03 -9.35
C ARG A 190 -1.31 21.52 -9.04
N LEU A 191 -1.79 21.38 -7.80
CA LEU A 191 -3.10 21.89 -7.42
C LEU A 191 -3.19 23.41 -7.55
N PRO A 192 -4.38 23.96 -7.84
CA PRO A 192 -4.62 25.40 -7.75
C PRO A 192 -4.19 25.95 -6.38
N LEU A 193 -3.58 27.14 -6.37
CA LEU A 193 -2.97 27.74 -5.18
C LEU A 193 -3.88 27.70 -3.94
N ARG A 194 -5.16 28.05 -4.12
CA ARG A 194 -6.16 28.06 -3.03
C ARG A 194 -6.40 26.66 -2.46
N GLU A 195 -6.57 25.66 -3.33
CA GLU A 195 -6.81 24.27 -2.90
C GLU A 195 -5.58 23.68 -2.23
N ARG A 196 -4.40 23.91 -2.82
CA ARG A 196 -3.11 23.49 -2.26
C ARG A 196 -2.89 24.07 -0.87
N ASN A 197 -3.05 25.38 -0.72
CA ASN A 197 -2.83 26.05 0.56
C ASN A 197 -3.85 25.60 1.60
N GLY A 198 -5.12 25.42 1.23
CA GLY A 198 -6.14 24.88 2.14
C GLY A 198 -5.81 23.47 2.62
N LEU A 199 -5.38 22.58 1.71
CA LEU A 199 -4.96 21.22 2.05
C LEU A 199 -3.74 21.20 2.97
N LEU A 200 -2.71 21.99 2.65
CA LEU A 200 -1.49 22.07 3.44
C LEU A 200 -1.78 22.68 4.82
N LYS A 201 -2.52 23.78 4.91
CA LYS A 201 -2.87 24.37 6.21
C LYS A 201 -3.60 23.40 7.12
N HIS A 202 -4.58 22.66 6.59
CA HIS A 202 -5.31 21.63 7.36
C HIS A 202 -4.35 20.61 8.01
N VAL A 203 -3.35 20.14 7.27
CA VAL A 203 -2.38 19.16 7.78
C VAL A 203 -1.32 19.79 8.67
N LEU A 204 -0.82 20.98 8.31
CA LEU A 204 0.28 21.64 9.00
C LEU A 204 -0.12 22.34 10.30
N GLU A 205 -1.35 22.81 10.39
CA GLU A 205 -1.90 23.47 11.59
C GLU A 205 -2.54 22.47 12.55
N SER A 206 -2.56 21.19 12.18
CA SER A 206 -3.13 20.11 12.98
C SER A 206 -2.49 20.01 14.35
N THR A 207 -3.33 19.91 15.39
CA THR A 207 -2.89 19.77 16.79
C THR A 207 -2.95 18.33 17.28
N VAL A 208 -3.39 17.39 16.45
CA VAL A 208 -3.51 15.97 16.85
C VAL A 208 -2.21 15.18 16.67
N THR A 209 -1.18 15.78 16.06
CA THR A 209 0.13 15.17 15.86
C THR A 209 1.22 16.24 15.81
N GLU A 210 2.40 15.93 16.34
CA GLU A 210 3.58 16.81 16.30
C GLU A 210 4.39 16.67 15.00
N MET A 211 4.08 15.66 14.18
CA MET A 211 4.85 15.33 12.97
C MET A 211 5.02 16.52 12.01
N PRO A 212 4.00 17.37 11.75
CA PRO A 212 4.19 18.57 10.92
C PRO A 212 5.26 19.52 11.47
N ALA A 213 5.32 19.69 12.79
CA ALA A 213 6.26 20.59 13.43
C ALA A 213 7.69 20.07 13.34
N LEU A 214 7.88 18.78 13.62
CA LEU A 214 9.18 18.12 13.46
C LEU A 214 9.67 18.22 12.00
N ILE A 215 8.81 17.95 11.02
CA ILE A 215 9.18 18.09 9.60
C ILE A 215 9.54 19.55 9.26
N ALA A 216 8.82 20.53 9.80
CA ALA A 216 9.15 21.93 9.58
C ALA A 216 10.54 22.29 10.13
N VAL A 217 10.90 21.80 11.33
CA VAL A 217 12.22 21.97 11.92
C VAL A 217 13.31 21.35 11.05
N GLU A 218 13.14 20.11 10.60
CA GLU A 218 14.10 19.45 9.71
C GLU A 218 14.23 20.18 8.36
N PHE A 219 13.12 20.68 7.81
CA PHE A 219 13.12 21.53 6.63
C PHE A 219 13.80 22.89 6.87
N ALA A 220 13.71 23.49 8.05
CA ALA A 220 14.48 24.69 8.38
C ALA A 220 15.98 24.40 8.51
N ALA A 221 16.34 23.25 9.10
CA ALA A 221 17.71 22.77 9.23
C ALA A 221 18.31 22.21 7.93
N ASN A 222 17.54 22.16 6.84
CA ASN A 222 17.91 21.57 5.55
C ASN A 222 18.26 20.07 5.61
N GLN A 223 17.67 19.35 6.56
CA GLN A 223 17.87 17.92 6.79
C GLN A 223 16.82 17.07 6.03
N ILE A 224 16.85 17.12 4.70
CA ILE A 224 15.88 16.39 3.85
C ILE A 224 15.91 14.87 4.11
N LEU A 225 17.08 14.32 4.41
CA LEU A 225 17.22 12.88 4.72
C LEU A 225 16.46 12.50 5.98
N GLN A 226 16.45 13.36 7.01
CA GLN A 226 15.68 13.11 8.23
C GLN A 226 14.18 13.09 7.95
N VAL A 227 13.69 14.00 7.09
CA VAL A 227 12.29 13.97 6.65
C VAL A 227 11.96 12.65 5.93
N GLU A 228 12.85 12.14 5.08
CA GLU A 228 12.66 10.84 4.45
C GLU A 228 12.63 9.70 5.47
N GLU A 229 13.54 9.69 6.44
CA GLU A 229 13.61 8.69 7.50
C GLU A 229 12.35 8.69 8.36
N MET A 230 11.89 9.87 8.81
CA MET A 230 10.64 10.03 9.55
C MET A 230 9.43 9.45 8.78
N VAL A 231 9.32 9.73 7.48
CA VAL A 231 8.22 9.19 6.65
C VAL A 231 8.32 7.66 6.53
N ARG A 232 9.52 7.11 6.30
CA ARG A 232 9.75 5.66 6.21
C ARG A 232 9.43 4.95 7.53
N GLU A 233 9.85 5.51 8.65
CA GLU A 233 9.57 4.99 9.99
C GLU A 233 8.07 4.99 10.29
N LYS A 234 7.38 6.09 9.99
CA LYS A 234 5.93 6.21 10.24
C LYS A 234 5.09 5.25 9.41
N LEU A 235 5.55 4.96 8.19
CA LEU A 235 4.90 3.99 7.30
C LEU A 235 5.34 2.55 7.58
N LYS A 236 6.53 2.35 8.19
CA LYS A 236 7.25 1.08 8.25
C LYS A 236 7.44 0.48 6.86
N MET A 237 7.92 1.29 5.92
CA MET A 237 8.12 0.90 4.52
C MET A 237 9.37 1.55 3.94
N GLY A 238 10.14 0.80 3.14
CA GLY A 238 11.30 1.29 2.41
C GLY A 238 10.93 2.08 1.14
N ILE A 239 10.14 3.15 1.29
CA ILE A 239 9.68 3.97 0.15
C ILE A 239 10.78 4.94 -0.30
N MET A 240 10.91 5.10 -1.61
CA MET A 240 11.69 6.17 -2.23
C MET A 240 10.84 7.43 -2.37
N ILE A 241 11.31 8.55 -1.83
CA ILE A 241 10.63 9.84 -1.94
C ILE A 241 11.39 10.71 -2.94
N PRO A 242 10.76 11.25 -3.99
CA PRO A 242 11.46 12.07 -4.97
C PRO A 242 11.98 13.39 -4.35
N LYS A 243 13.30 13.51 -4.22
CA LYS A 243 13.97 14.66 -3.57
C LYS A 243 13.62 16.01 -4.20
N LEU A 244 13.48 16.06 -5.52
CA LEU A 244 13.17 17.30 -6.26
C LEU A 244 11.92 17.98 -5.69
N TYR A 245 10.84 17.22 -5.48
CA TYR A 245 9.59 17.77 -4.98
C TYR A 245 9.63 18.02 -3.47
N LEU A 246 10.46 17.29 -2.71
CA LEU A 246 10.70 17.62 -1.30
C LEU A 246 11.37 18.98 -1.12
N PHE A 247 12.32 19.36 -1.99
CA PHE A 247 12.91 20.70 -1.96
C PHE A 247 11.87 21.80 -2.26
N GLU A 248 10.95 21.56 -3.19
CA GLU A 248 9.85 22.50 -3.47
C GLU A 248 8.87 22.59 -2.29
N MET A 249 8.56 21.46 -1.64
CA MET A 249 7.74 21.44 -0.43
C MET A 249 8.43 22.18 0.72
N GLN A 250 9.74 22.02 0.89
CA GLN A 250 10.53 22.74 1.90
C GLN A 250 10.40 24.26 1.71
N LYS A 251 10.47 24.75 0.47
CA LYS A 251 10.25 26.19 0.18
C LYS A 251 8.84 26.61 0.57
N LEU A 252 7.82 25.82 0.23
CA LEU A 252 6.43 26.11 0.58
C LEU A 252 6.20 26.17 2.09
N PHE A 253 6.75 25.23 2.84
CA PHE A 253 6.62 25.21 4.31
C PHE A 253 7.19 26.49 4.94
N LYS A 254 8.30 27.01 4.40
CA LYS A 254 8.87 28.30 4.84
C LYS A 254 7.97 29.49 4.50
N THR A 255 7.34 29.50 3.33
CA THR A 255 6.46 30.60 2.89
C THR A 255 5.10 30.64 3.54
N LEU A 256 4.60 29.49 4.01
CA LEU A 256 3.24 29.42 4.55
C LEU A 256 3.09 30.08 5.92
N GLU A 257 4.19 30.62 6.50
CA GLU A 257 4.24 31.28 7.83
C GLU A 257 3.31 30.61 8.82
N VAL A 258 3.28 29.27 8.79
CA VAL A 258 2.40 28.54 9.66
C VAL A 258 3.01 28.70 11.05
N ASP A 259 2.20 29.10 12.04
CA ASP A 259 2.54 29.26 13.46
C ASP A 259 3.03 27.96 14.14
N ILE A 260 3.52 27.00 13.35
CA ILE A 260 4.21 25.79 13.78
C ILE A 260 5.30 26.12 14.81
N TYR A 261 6.06 27.20 14.57
CA TYR A 261 7.15 27.63 15.47
C TYR A 261 6.68 28.38 16.70
N ALA A 262 5.53 29.06 16.67
CA ALA A 262 4.95 29.69 17.85
C ALA A 262 4.45 28.63 18.85
N LYS A 263 3.91 27.52 18.34
CA LYS A 263 3.39 26.40 19.14
C LYS A 263 4.50 25.56 19.77
N PHE A 264 5.60 25.29 19.06
CA PHE A 264 6.73 24.52 19.62
C PHE A 264 7.44 25.24 20.79
N ARG A 265 7.37 26.58 20.85
CA ARG A 265 7.88 27.34 22.01
C ARG A 265 7.00 27.19 23.25
N GLN A 266 5.68 27.11 23.09
CA GLN A 266 4.76 26.95 24.21
C GLN A 266 4.88 25.56 24.87
N THR A 267 5.14 24.51 24.08
CA THR A 267 5.27 23.13 24.61
C THR A 267 6.60 22.85 25.29
N GLN A 268 7.62 23.71 25.15
CA GLN A 268 8.87 23.61 25.89
C GLN A 268 8.91 24.50 27.15
N GLU A 269 7.89 25.32 27.36
CA GLU A 269 7.75 26.20 28.53
C GLU A 269 6.74 25.66 29.57
N GLU A 270 6.15 24.47 29.34
CA GLU A 270 5.37 23.66 30.31
C GLU A 270 6.16 22.45 30.81
#